data_AF-A0A4P9VSI9-F1
#
_entry.id   AF-A0A4P9VSI9-F1
#
_cell.length_a   1.000
_cell.length_b   1.000
_cell.length_c   1.000
_cell.angle_alpha   90.00
_cell.angle_beta   90.00
_cell.angle_gamma   90.00
#
_symmetry.space_group_name_H-M   'P 1'
#
loop_
_entity.id
_entity.type
_entity.pdbx_description
1 polymer ?
#
loop_
_entity_poly.entity_id
_entity_poly.type
_entity_poly.pdbx_seq_one_letter_code
_entity_poly.pdbx_strand_id
1 'polypeptide(L)'
;MRDNAPWFVAADIAAALGYSRARDAIQAHCKGAVKYRIPTTGGVQMASIIPERDVYRLIMRSKLPQAEQFEEWVVAEVLPSIRKTGGYIQAGPEDTPETIMAKAVLVADKTIKELHMQNVHANAGTLSFWLKNVRKTFSTNMLTAQ
;
A
#
# COMPACT_ATOMS: atom_id res chain seq x y z
N MET A 1 -1.50 -7.22 5.34
CA MET A 1 -0.67 -6.56 4.31
C MET A 1 0.15 -7.63 3.60
N ARG A 2 0.38 -7.46 2.30
CA ARG A 2 1.25 -8.32 1.51
C ARG A 2 2.13 -7.42 0.65
N ASP A 3 3.44 -7.69 0.63
CA ASP A 3 4.43 -6.88 -0.08
C ASP A 3 4.37 -5.39 0.30
N ASN A 4 4.16 -5.12 1.61
CA ASN A 4 3.95 -3.79 2.19
C ASN A 4 2.74 -3.01 1.61
N ALA A 5 1.88 -3.67 0.84
CA ALA A 5 0.64 -3.10 0.31
C ALA A 5 -0.58 -3.57 1.10
N PRO A 6 -1.61 -2.72 1.26
CA PRO A 6 -2.88 -3.12 1.83
C PRO A 6 -3.65 -4.02 0.86
N TRP A 7 -4.41 -4.95 1.44
CA TRP A 7 -5.29 -5.87 0.74
C TRP A 7 -6.64 -5.87 1.44
N PHE A 8 -7.72 -5.94 0.67
CA PHE A 8 -9.08 -5.65 1.13
C PHE A 8 -10.01 -6.81 0.86
N VAL A 9 -10.97 -7.05 1.75
CA VAL A 9 -12.04 -8.03 1.52
C VAL A 9 -12.96 -7.48 0.43
N ALA A 10 -13.01 -8.18 -0.69
CA ALA A 10 -13.67 -7.67 -1.90
C ALA A 10 -15.19 -7.51 -1.73
N ALA A 11 -15.81 -8.39 -0.92
CA ALA A 11 -17.23 -8.34 -0.64
C ALA A 11 -17.62 -7.05 0.10
N ASP A 12 -16.83 -6.65 1.10
CA ASP A 12 -17.08 -5.45 1.90
C ASP A 12 -16.96 -4.18 1.06
N ILE A 13 -15.93 -4.11 0.20
CA ILE A 13 -15.75 -2.99 -0.73
C ILE A 13 -16.90 -2.90 -1.72
N ALA A 14 -17.30 -4.03 -2.31
CA ALA A 14 -18.41 -4.05 -3.28
C ALA A 14 -19.74 -3.65 -2.62
N ALA A 15 -19.99 -4.10 -1.39
CA ALA A 15 -21.16 -3.72 -0.62
C ALA A 15 -21.16 -2.22 -0.27
N ALA A 16 -20.02 -1.68 0.18
CA ALA A 16 -19.86 -0.26 0.49
C ALA A 16 -20.09 0.63 -0.76
N LEU A 17 -19.72 0.15 -1.94
CA LEU A 17 -19.93 0.84 -3.22
C LEU A 17 -21.34 0.64 -3.82
N GLY A 18 -22.24 -0.04 -3.10
CA GLY A 18 -23.63 -0.22 -3.52
C GLY A 18 -23.85 -1.24 -4.63
N TYR A 19 -22.90 -2.15 -4.89
CA TYR A 19 -23.09 -3.19 -5.90
C TYR A 19 -24.13 -4.22 -5.44
N SER A 20 -25.20 -4.38 -6.21
CA SER A 20 -26.25 -5.37 -5.94
C SER A 20 -25.75 -6.81 -5.93
N ARG A 21 -24.79 -7.13 -6.82
CA ARG A 21 -24.15 -8.44 -6.92
C ARG A 21 -22.64 -8.28 -6.85
N ALA A 22 -22.10 -8.30 -5.64
CA ALA A 22 -20.66 -8.15 -5.37
C ALA A 22 -19.81 -9.12 -6.20
N ARG A 23 -20.23 -10.39 -6.33
CA ARG A 23 -19.50 -11.41 -7.10
C ARG A 23 -19.29 -11.01 -8.55
N ASP A 24 -20.32 -10.47 -9.19
CA ASP A 24 -20.33 -10.14 -10.61
C ASP A 24 -19.42 -8.91 -10.86
N ALA A 25 -19.51 -7.90 -9.98
CA ALA A 25 -18.64 -6.72 -10.02
C ALA A 25 -17.16 -7.10 -9.84
N ILE A 26 -16.85 -7.96 -8.86
CA ILE A 26 -15.48 -8.44 -8.62
C ILE A 26 -14.97 -9.21 -9.85
N GLN A 27 -15.77 -10.11 -10.42
CA GLN A 27 -15.36 -10.90 -11.57
C GLN A 27 -15.16 -10.05 -12.83
N ALA A 28 -15.98 -9.01 -13.02
CA ALA A 28 -15.92 -8.15 -14.20
C ALA A 28 -14.77 -7.14 -14.12
N HIS A 29 -14.34 -6.71 -12.92
CA HIS A 29 -13.50 -5.52 -12.78
C HIS A 29 -12.18 -5.77 -12.06
N CYS A 30 -12.10 -6.75 -11.16
CA CYS A 30 -10.89 -7.03 -10.39
C CYS A 30 -9.99 -8.03 -11.14
N LYS A 31 -8.71 -7.69 -11.34
CA LYS A 31 -7.74 -8.53 -12.05
C LYS A 31 -6.76 -9.25 -11.12
N GLY A 32 -6.60 -8.75 -9.91
CA GLY A 32 -5.71 -9.26 -8.87
C GLY A 32 -6.41 -9.98 -7.73
N ALA A 33 -7.70 -10.33 -7.88
CA ALA A 33 -8.46 -11.00 -6.83
C ALA A 33 -7.87 -12.39 -6.52
N VAL A 34 -7.62 -12.67 -5.25
CA VAL A 34 -7.13 -13.97 -4.76
C VAL A 34 -8.09 -14.52 -3.72
N LYS A 35 -8.24 -15.85 -3.67
CA LYS A 35 -9.03 -16.52 -2.64
C LYS A 35 -8.20 -16.79 -1.41
N TYR A 36 -8.75 -16.47 -0.24
CA TYR A 36 -8.11 -16.67 1.04
C TYR A 36 -9.05 -17.35 2.03
N ARG A 37 -8.50 -18.22 2.86
CA ARG A 37 -9.23 -18.89 3.94
C ARG A 37 -9.24 -17.99 5.16
N ILE A 38 -10.41 -17.51 5.54
CA ILE A 38 -10.60 -16.67 6.72
C ILE A 38 -11.30 -17.51 7.80
N PRO A 39 -10.68 -17.68 8.98
CA PRO A 39 -11.38 -18.28 10.11
C PRO A 39 -12.45 -17.31 10.61
N THR A 40 -13.69 -17.78 10.67
CA THR A 40 -14.84 -17.05 11.22
C THR A 40 -15.44 -17.84 12.38
N THR A 41 -16.34 -17.22 13.15
CA THR A 41 -17.08 -17.91 14.22
C THR A 41 -17.85 -19.15 13.70
N GLY A 42 -18.28 -19.13 12.43
CA GLY A 42 -18.96 -20.25 11.76
C GLY A 42 -18.02 -21.23 11.06
N GLY A 43 -16.70 -21.17 11.32
CA GLY A 43 -15.68 -21.99 10.68
C GLY A 43 -14.89 -21.26 9.59
N VAL A 44 -14.05 -22.00 8.87
CA VAL A 44 -13.17 -21.43 7.84
C VAL A 44 -13.95 -21.17 6.56
N GLN A 45 -14.06 -19.90 6.17
CA GLN A 45 -14.74 -19.47 4.96
C GLN A 45 -13.76 -19.00 3.89
N MET A 46 -14.16 -19.12 2.62
CA MET A 46 -13.38 -18.65 1.48
C MET A 46 -13.80 -17.23 1.10
N ALA A 47 -12.94 -16.26 1.34
CA ALA A 47 -13.15 -14.87 0.94
C ALA A 47 -12.32 -14.51 -0.30
N SER A 48 -12.83 -13.60 -1.13
CA SER A 48 -12.01 -12.93 -2.14
C SER A 48 -11.33 -11.73 -1.49
N ILE A 49 -10.02 -11.65 -1.63
CA ILE A 49 -9.23 -10.48 -1.22
C ILE A 49 -8.68 -9.83 -2.49
N ILE A 50 -8.78 -8.50 -2.56
CA ILE A 50 -8.32 -7.69 -3.69
C ILE A 50 -7.23 -6.72 -3.27
N PRO A 51 -6.26 -6.43 -4.15
CA PRO A 51 -5.27 -5.38 -3.94
C PRO A 51 -5.92 -4.00 -4.13
N GLU A 52 -5.28 -2.96 -3.59
CA GLU A 52 -5.74 -1.57 -3.67
C GLU A 52 -6.09 -1.11 -5.10
N ARG A 53 -5.27 -1.49 -6.10
CA ARG A 53 -5.53 -1.16 -7.51
C ARG A 53 -6.91 -1.63 -7.99
N ASP A 54 -7.42 -2.73 -7.46
CA ASP A 54 -8.73 -3.27 -7.85
C ASP A 54 -9.87 -2.60 -7.07
N VAL A 55 -9.59 -2.06 -5.88
CA VAL A 55 -10.53 -1.16 -5.18
C VAL A 55 -10.80 0.06 -6.04
N TYR A 56 -9.75 0.71 -6.56
CA TYR A 56 -9.93 1.84 -7.49
C TYR A 56 -10.68 1.44 -8.76
N ARG A 57 -10.46 0.22 -9.30
CA ARG A 57 -11.22 -0.27 -10.46
C ARG A 57 -12.72 -0.41 -10.19
N LEU A 58 -13.11 -0.76 -8.97
CA LEU A 58 -14.50 -0.81 -8.56
C LEU A 58 -15.07 0.59 -8.36
N ILE A 59 -14.32 1.50 -7.72
CA ILE A 59 -14.77 2.90 -7.52
C ILE A 59 -15.07 3.57 -8.87
N MET A 60 -14.13 3.47 -9.82
CA MET A 60 -14.24 4.04 -11.19
C MET A 60 -15.34 3.42 -12.07
N ARG A 61 -16.13 2.49 -11.53
CA ARG A 61 -17.24 1.82 -12.21
C ARG A 61 -18.51 1.82 -11.38
N SER A 62 -18.46 2.38 -10.17
CA SER A 62 -19.61 2.47 -9.31
C SER A 62 -20.57 3.53 -9.84
N LYS A 63 -21.85 3.37 -9.51
CA LYS A 63 -22.91 4.37 -9.76
C LYS A 63 -23.31 5.10 -8.50
N LEU A 64 -22.55 4.91 -7.42
CA LEU A 64 -22.75 5.60 -6.17
C LEU A 64 -22.27 7.05 -6.34
N PRO A 65 -23.07 8.07 -6.00
CA PRO A 65 -22.70 9.48 -6.23
C PRO A 65 -21.36 9.88 -5.60
N GLN A 66 -21.04 9.35 -4.43
CA GLN A 66 -19.76 9.61 -3.76
C GLN A 66 -18.57 8.99 -4.52
N ALA A 67 -18.77 7.85 -5.18
CA ALA A 67 -17.75 7.22 -6.00
C ALA A 67 -17.54 8.00 -7.31
N GLU A 68 -18.61 8.50 -7.93
CA GLU A 68 -18.52 9.36 -9.12
C GLU A 68 -17.83 10.70 -8.79
N GLN A 69 -18.08 11.30 -7.62
CA GLN A 69 -17.36 12.49 -7.17
C GLN A 69 -15.86 12.22 -6.98
N PHE A 70 -15.51 11.07 -6.39
CA PHE A 70 -14.12 10.68 -6.26
C PHE A 70 -13.46 10.42 -7.62
N GLU A 71 -14.14 9.71 -8.51
CA GLU A 71 -13.69 9.49 -9.90
C GLU A 71 -13.41 10.83 -10.59
N GLU A 72 -14.38 11.75 -10.58
CA GLU A 72 -14.26 13.07 -11.21
C GLU A 72 -13.07 13.85 -10.64
N TRP A 73 -12.93 13.91 -9.30
CA TRP A 73 -11.79 14.58 -8.67
C TRP A 73 -10.46 13.94 -9.07
N VAL A 74 -10.37 12.62 -9.11
CA VAL A 74 -9.15 11.92 -9.53
C VAL A 74 -8.81 12.22 -10.99
N VAL A 75 -9.77 12.16 -11.91
CA VAL A 75 -9.51 12.32 -13.35
C VAL A 75 -9.35 13.77 -13.79
N ALA A 76 -10.04 14.71 -13.14
CA ALA A 76 -9.99 16.13 -13.48
C ALA A 76 -8.84 16.87 -12.80
N GLU A 77 -8.49 16.49 -11.56
CA GLU A 77 -7.51 17.22 -10.74
C GLU A 77 -6.22 16.40 -10.52
N VAL A 78 -6.34 15.21 -9.93
CA VAL A 78 -5.18 14.44 -9.45
C VAL A 78 -4.31 13.96 -10.60
N LEU A 79 -4.88 13.23 -11.56
CA LEU A 79 -4.12 12.65 -12.68
C LEU A 79 -3.50 13.73 -13.58
N PRO A 80 -4.20 14.82 -13.95
CA PRO A 80 -3.57 15.90 -14.71
C PRO A 80 -2.45 16.61 -13.95
N SER A 81 -2.59 16.78 -12.63
CA SER A 81 -1.52 17.33 -11.78
C SER A 81 -0.28 16.45 -11.83
N ILE A 82 -0.42 15.16 -11.51
CA ILE A 82 0.70 14.19 -11.56
C ILE A 82 1.35 14.15 -12.94
N ARG A 83 0.57 14.15 -14.03
CA ARG A 83 1.12 14.13 -15.40
C ARG A 83 1.93 15.39 -15.72
N LYS A 84 1.51 16.56 -15.24
CA LYS A 84 2.15 17.85 -15.56
C LYS A 84 3.36 18.14 -14.68
N THR A 85 3.29 17.80 -13.39
CA THR A 85 4.26 18.23 -12.37
C THR A 85 5.08 17.07 -11.80
N GLY A 86 4.70 15.81 -12.09
CA GLY A 86 5.32 14.62 -11.53
C GLY A 86 4.79 14.21 -10.15
N GLY A 87 3.86 14.97 -9.55
CA GLY A 87 3.29 14.65 -8.24
C GLY A 87 1.99 15.39 -7.95
N TYR A 88 1.29 14.97 -6.90
CA TYR A 88 0.10 15.66 -6.40
C TYR A 88 0.35 16.13 -4.97
N ILE A 89 0.15 17.43 -4.72
CA ILE A 89 0.15 18.02 -3.39
C ILE A 89 -1.25 18.60 -3.19
N GLN A 90 -1.98 18.09 -2.20
CA GLN A 90 -3.28 18.63 -1.86
C GLN A 90 -3.11 20.04 -1.27
N ALA A 91 -3.50 21.04 -2.05
CA ALA A 91 -3.61 22.42 -1.61
C ALA A 91 -5.07 22.73 -1.29
N GLY A 92 -5.33 23.24 -0.09
CA GLY A 92 -6.61 23.82 0.29
C GLY A 92 -6.80 25.20 -0.31
N PRO A 93 -8.04 25.73 -0.35
CA PRO A 93 -8.36 27.05 -0.92
C PRO A 93 -7.58 28.20 -0.27
N GLU A 94 -7.21 28.05 0.99
CA GLU A 94 -6.51 29.05 1.82
C GLU A 94 -4.98 28.87 1.82
N ASP A 95 -4.44 27.84 1.14
CA ASP A 95 -3.01 27.62 1.13
C ASP A 95 -2.31 28.62 0.20
N THR A 96 -1.41 29.43 0.76
CA THR A 96 -0.46 30.23 0.00
C THR A 96 0.64 29.35 -0.60
N PRO A 97 1.38 29.83 -1.64
CA PRO A 97 2.52 29.10 -2.19
C PRO A 97 3.54 28.65 -1.15
N GLU A 98 3.77 29.46 -0.12
CA GLU A 98 4.69 29.15 0.99
C GLU A 98 4.18 27.97 1.82
N THR A 99 2.89 27.91 2.13
CA THR A 99 2.27 26.76 2.82
C THR A 99 2.31 25.47 1.99
N ILE A 100 2.11 25.56 0.68
CA ILE A 100 2.23 24.40 -0.22
C ILE A 100 3.68 23.89 -0.22
N MET A 101 4.65 24.79 -0.29
CA MET A 101 6.08 24.45 -0.21
C MET A 101 6.43 23.83 1.15
N ALA A 102 5.91 24.39 2.26
CA ALA A 102 6.11 23.83 3.59
C ALA A 102 5.58 22.39 3.69
N LYS A 103 4.37 22.12 3.15
CA LYS A 103 3.82 20.76 3.06
C LYS A 103 4.73 19.84 2.25
N ALA A 104 5.25 20.30 1.11
CA ALA A 104 6.17 19.53 0.28
C ALA A 104 7.46 19.16 1.03
N VAL A 105 8.06 20.12 1.74
CA VAL A 105 9.27 19.90 2.55
C VAL A 105 9.01 18.91 3.69
N LEU A 106 7.86 18.99 4.36
CA LEU A 106 7.49 18.04 5.41
C LEU A 106 7.34 16.60 4.88
N VAL A 107 6.75 16.44 3.70
CA VAL A 107 6.65 15.13 3.04
C VAL A 107 8.04 14.58 2.69
N ALA A 108 8.93 15.44 2.17
CA ALA A 108 10.30 15.07 1.86
C ALA A 108 11.07 14.62 3.11
N ASP A 109 11.00 15.38 4.20
CA ASP A 109 11.65 15.05 5.48
C ASP A 109 11.15 13.72 6.05
N LYS A 110 9.83 13.48 6.03
CA LYS A 110 9.25 12.20 6.44
C LYS A 110 9.79 11.03 5.61
N THR A 111 9.86 11.21 4.30
CA THR A 111 10.38 10.18 3.37
C THR A 111 11.86 9.87 3.66
N ILE A 112 12.68 10.90 3.87
CA ILE A 112 14.11 10.75 4.21
C ILE A 112 14.26 9.97 5.53
N LYS A 113 13.45 10.29 6.54
CA LYS A 113 13.46 9.57 7.83
C LYS A 113 13.06 8.12 7.68
N GLU A 114 12.01 7.83 6.90
CA GLU A 114 11.58 6.45 6.62
C GLU A 114 12.65 5.64 5.90
N LEU A 115 13.28 6.23 4.87
CA LEU A 115 14.42 5.61 4.18
C LEU A 115 15.60 5.37 5.11
N HIS A 116 15.91 6.35 5.99
CA HIS A 116 16.97 6.19 6.97
C HIS A 116 16.66 5.05 7.95
N MET A 117 15.44 4.95 8.47
CA MET A 117 15.02 3.85 9.34
C MET A 117 15.10 2.50 8.62
N GLN A 118 14.62 2.41 7.38
CA GLN A 118 14.70 1.19 6.57
C GLN A 118 16.17 0.77 6.36
N ASN A 119 17.05 1.71 6.02
CA ASN A 119 18.48 1.47 5.84
C ASN A 119 19.15 1.03 7.15
N VAL A 120 18.84 1.67 8.28
CA VAL A 120 19.36 1.26 9.60
C VAL A 120 18.90 -0.15 9.95
N HIS A 121 17.63 -0.50 9.71
CA HIS A 121 17.10 -1.84 9.97
C HIS A 121 17.74 -2.90 9.05
N ALA A 122 17.90 -2.58 7.76
CA ALA A 122 18.58 -3.46 6.81
C ALA A 122 20.06 -3.68 7.18
N ASN A 123 20.76 -2.61 7.57
CA ASN A 123 22.16 -2.65 7.99
C ASN A 123 22.36 -3.36 9.34
N ALA A 124 21.42 -3.23 10.28
CA ALA A 124 21.45 -3.99 11.53
C ALA A 124 21.32 -5.50 11.29
N GLY A 125 20.50 -5.90 10.31
CA GLY A 125 20.37 -7.30 9.88
C GLY A 125 21.65 -7.86 9.28
N THR A 126 22.32 -7.11 8.40
CA THR A 126 23.60 -7.53 7.79
C THR A 126 24.74 -7.55 8.79
N LEU A 127 24.81 -6.58 9.72
CA LEU A 127 25.78 -6.59 10.83
C LEU A 127 25.56 -7.78 11.77
N SER A 128 24.31 -8.09 12.12
CA SER A 128 24.00 -9.26 12.95
C SER A 128 24.40 -10.57 12.25
N PHE A 129 24.12 -10.69 10.95
CA PHE A 129 24.52 -11.83 10.15
C PHE A 129 26.04 -11.94 10.04
N TRP A 130 26.72 -10.85 9.73
CA TRP A 130 28.18 -10.78 9.64
C TRP A 130 28.84 -11.13 10.97
N LEU A 131 28.39 -10.56 12.10
CA LEU A 131 28.89 -10.87 13.44
C LEU A 131 28.70 -12.35 13.80
N LYS A 132 27.53 -12.93 13.49
CA LYS A 132 27.30 -14.38 13.67
C LYS A 132 28.27 -15.21 12.82
N ASN A 133 28.50 -14.82 11.58
CA ASN A 133 29.40 -15.54 10.68
C ASN A 133 30.86 -15.44 11.14
N VAL A 134 31.33 -14.24 11.50
CA VAL A 134 32.67 -14.02 12.06
C VAL A 134 32.89 -14.88 13.31
N ARG A 135 31.93 -14.88 14.26
CA ARG A 135 32.01 -15.71 15.47
C ARG A 135 32.10 -17.21 15.15
N LYS A 136 31.36 -17.67 14.15
CA LYS A 136 31.39 -19.06 13.68
C LYS A 136 32.77 -19.42 13.09
N THR A 137 33.35 -18.55 12.27
CA THR A 137 34.67 -18.77 11.65
C THR A 137 35.79 -18.84 12.70
N PHE A 138 35.79 -17.94 13.67
CA PHE A 138 36.75 -17.98 14.78
C PHE A 138 36.59 -19.22 15.66
N SER A 139 35.36 -19.66 15.94
CA SER A 139 35.12 -20.90 16.70
C SER A 139 35.57 -22.16 15.94
N THR A 140 35.46 -22.16 14.61
CA THR A 140 35.83 -23.32 13.79
C THR A 140 37.34 -23.46 13.68
N ASN A 141 38.05 -22.34 13.47
CA ASN A 141 39.51 -22.34 13.35
C ASN A 141 40.23 -22.68 14.66
N MET A 142 39.61 -22.42 15.83
CA MET A 142 40.17 -22.83 17.14
C MET A 142 40.05 -24.34 17.40
N LEU A 143 39.11 -25.04 16.77
CA LEU A 143 38.93 -26.48 16.93
C LEU A 143 39.81 -27.32 15.99
N THR A 144 40.35 -26.71 14.93
CA THR A 144 41.20 -27.37 13.92
C THR A 144 42.71 -27.13 14.11
N ALA A 145 43.12 -26.44 15.17
CA ALA A 145 44.52 -26.09 15.46
C ALA A 145 45.17 -26.98 16.54
N GLN A 146 44.71 -28.22 16.70
CA GLN A 146 45.32 -29.29 17.50
C GLN A 146 45.66 -30.47 16.61
#